data_AF-A0A6B0UPZ8-F1
#
_entry.id   AF-A0A6B0UPZ8-F1
#
_cell.length_a   1.000
_cell.length_b   1.000
_cell.length_c   1.000
_cell.angle_alpha   90.00
_cell.angle_beta   90.00
_cell.angle_gamma   90.00
#
_symmetry.space_group_name_H-M   'P 1'
#
loop_
_entity.id
_entity.type
_entity.pdbx_description
1 polymer ?
#
loop_
_entity_poly.entity_id
_entity_poly.type
_entity_poly.pdbx_seq_one_letter_code
_entity_poly.pdbx_strand_id
1 'polypeptide(L)'
;MKHDALCLLAQNIINEKIYIFLWFWWVILAFLTGVELAYRVITIALPKVRELILRYRARMADRRMLESVSKRVSTSDWFVLYMLCKNMNPVHYRTFINELAKSMEDDEYGKRLLGSDTSNTSTV
;
A
#
# COMPACT_ATOMS: atom_id res chain seq x y z
N MET A 1 -49.87 -32.53 -26.53
CA MET A 1 -48.60 -33.02 -27.11
C MET A 1 -47.49 -32.65 -26.14
N LYS A 2 -46.57 -33.59 -25.93
CA LYS A 2 -45.62 -33.66 -24.81
C LYS A 2 -44.67 -32.46 -24.80
N HIS A 3 -44.80 -31.60 -23.79
CA HIS A 3 -43.85 -30.56 -23.43
C HIS A 3 -43.11 -30.93 -22.13
N ASP A 4 -42.65 -32.17 -22.01
CA ASP A 4 -41.78 -32.61 -20.90
C ASP A 4 -40.36 -32.91 -21.40
N ALA A 5 -39.86 -32.10 -22.35
CA ALA A 5 -38.54 -32.28 -22.94
C ALA A 5 -37.52 -31.20 -22.53
N LEU A 6 -37.87 -30.23 -21.68
CA LEU A 6 -37.03 -29.03 -21.51
C LEU A 6 -36.68 -28.59 -20.08
N CYS A 7 -37.06 -29.31 -19.01
CA CYS A 7 -36.91 -28.76 -17.65
C CYS A 7 -36.13 -29.57 -16.60
N LEU A 8 -35.57 -30.76 -16.84
CA LEU A 8 -34.86 -31.48 -15.77
C LEU A 8 -33.50 -32.10 -16.12
N LEU A 9 -32.92 -31.79 -17.29
CA LEU A 9 -31.55 -32.27 -17.60
C LEU A 9 -30.61 -31.23 -18.19
N ALA A 10 -31.08 -30.34 -19.09
CA ALA A 10 -30.23 -29.27 -19.63
C ALA A 10 -29.82 -28.24 -18.56
N GLN A 11 -30.75 -27.85 -17.68
CA GLN A 11 -30.46 -26.96 -16.56
C GLN A 11 -29.44 -27.57 -15.59
N ASN A 12 -29.51 -28.88 -15.32
CA ASN A 12 -28.61 -29.57 -14.40
C ASN A 12 -27.19 -29.76 -15.00
N ILE A 13 -27.10 -30.08 -16.29
CA ILE A 13 -25.82 -30.23 -17.01
C ILE A 13 -25.11 -28.88 -17.18
N ILE A 14 -25.85 -27.81 -17.52
CA ILE A 14 -25.27 -26.47 -17.63
C ILE A 14 -24.78 -26.01 -16.25
N ASN A 15 -25.58 -26.24 -15.20
CA ASN A 15 -25.20 -25.99 -13.82
C ASN A 15 -23.93 -26.77 -13.44
N GLU A 16 -23.84 -28.06 -13.77
CA GLU A 16 -22.64 -28.86 -13.50
C GLU A 16 -21.38 -28.27 -14.17
N LYS A 17 -21.46 -27.85 -15.45
CA LYS A 17 -20.28 -27.33 -16.17
C LYS A 17 -19.90 -25.90 -15.75
N ILE A 18 -20.88 -25.02 -15.50
CA ILE A 18 -20.59 -23.65 -15.06
C ILE A 18 -20.06 -23.62 -13.63
N TYR A 19 -20.56 -24.48 -12.73
CA TYR A 19 -20.08 -24.52 -11.36
C TYR A 19 -18.65 -25.04 -11.28
N ILE A 20 -18.28 -26.04 -12.08
CA ILE A 20 -16.90 -26.53 -12.14
C ILE A 20 -15.96 -25.41 -12.66
N PHE A 21 -16.33 -24.71 -13.73
CA PHE A 21 -15.55 -23.59 -14.26
C PHE A 21 -15.41 -22.45 -13.23
N LEU A 22 -16.52 -22.03 -12.64
CA LEU A 22 -16.53 -21.00 -11.61
C LEU A 22 -15.74 -21.43 -10.38
N TRP A 23 -15.80 -22.70 -9.97
CA TRP A 23 -15.05 -23.20 -8.83
C TRP A 23 -13.54 -23.03 -9.05
N PHE A 24 -13.01 -23.45 -10.21
CA PHE A 24 -11.60 -23.22 -10.54
C PHE A 24 -11.25 -21.73 -10.57
N TRP A 25 -12.13 -20.91 -11.18
CA TRP A 25 -11.97 -19.46 -11.22
C TRP A 25 -11.93 -18.83 -9.82
N TRP A 26 -12.85 -19.20 -8.94
CA TRP A 26 -12.91 -18.74 -7.55
C TRP A 26 -11.69 -19.19 -6.75
N VAL A 27 -11.19 -20.41 -6.97
CA VAL A 27 -9.95 -20.88 -6.33
C VAL A 27 -8.74 -20.05 -6.78
N ILE A 28 -8.63 -19.72 -8.08
CA ILE A 28 -7.57 -18.85 -8.59
C ILE A 28 -7.69 -17.45 -7.99
N LEU A 29 -8.89 -16.87 -8.00
CA LEU A 29 -9.14 -15.56 -7.40
C LEU A 29 -8.83 -15.55 -5.89
N ALA A 30 -9.23 -16.59 -5.16
CA ALA A 30 -8.95 -16.75 -3.75
C ALA A 30 -7.45 -16.87 -3.49
N PHE A 31 -6.70 -17.57 -4.35
CA PHE A 31 -5.25 -17.64 -4.24
C PHE A 31 -4.58 -16.28 -4.50
N LEU A 32 -4.96 -15.59 -5.58
CA LEU A 32 -4.40 -14.28 -5.92
C LEU A 32 -4.69 -13.24 -4.82
N THR A 33 -5.93 -13.19 -4.33
CA THR A 33 -6.31 -12.32 -3.21
C THR A 33 -5.66 -12.74 -1.90
N GLY A 34 -5.54 -14.04 -1.64
CA GLY A 34 -4.84 -14.57 -0.46
C GLY A 34 -3.37 -14.20 -0.44
N VAL A 35 -2.68 -14.28 -1.58
CA VAL A 35 -1.27 -13.84 -1.72
C VAL A 35 -1.16 -12.32 -1.52
N GLU A 36 -2.04 -11.52 -2.11
CA GLU A 36 -2.02 -10.07 -1.91
C GLU A 36 -2.32 -9.69 -0.46
N LEU A 37 -3.28 -10.35 0.18
CA LEU A 37 -3.63 -10.12 1.57
C LEU A 37 -2.49 -10.54 2.49
N ALA A 38 -1.91 -11.72 2.27
CA ALA A 38 -0.74 -12.20 3.02
C ALA A 38 0.44 -11.24 2.86
N TYR A 39 0.68 -10.73 1.64
CA TYR A 39 1.69 -9.69 1.41
C TYR A 39 1.43 -8.49 2.32
N ARG A 40 0.22 -7.92 2.29
CA ARG A 40 -0.16 -6.76 3.14
C ARG A 40 -0.02 -7.06 4.63
N VAL A 41 -0.49 -8.21 5.09
CA VAL A 41 -0.41 -8.62 6.50
C VAL A 41 1.03 -8.76 6.94
N ILE A 42 1.90 -9.36 6.12
CA ILE A 42 3.33 -9.49 6.39
C ILE A 42 4.00 -8.12 6.48
N THR A 43 3.69 -7.18 5.57
CA THR A 43 4.24 -5.81 5.63
C THR A 43 3.79 -5.04 6.86
N ILE A 44 2.55 -5.28 7.34
CA ILE A 44 2.00 -4.63 8.54
C ILE A 44 2.55 -5.26 9.82
N ALA A 45 2.61 -6.60 9.88
CA ALA A 45 2.98 -7.34 11.09
C ALA A 45 4.49 -7.32 11.37
N LEU A 46 5.32 -7.23 10.33
CA LEU A 46 6.78 -7.30 10.46
C LEU A 46 7.47 -5.97 10.13
N PRO A 47 7.82 -5.14 11.14
CA PRO A 47 8.70 -3.99 10.94
C PRO A 47 10.11 -4.37 10.47
N LYS A 48 10.47 -5.67 10.45
CA LYS A 48 11.70 -6.21 9.85
C LYS A 48 11.62 -6.32 8.32
N VAL A 49 10.42 -6.54 7.78
CA VAL A 49 10.18 -6.53 6.32
C VAL A 49 10.28 -5.10 5.78
N ARG A 50 9.94 -4.09 6.60
CA ARG A 50 10.21 -2.67 6.31
C ARG A 50 11.68 -2.44 5.97
N GLU A 51 12.59 -2.98 6.77
CA GLU A 51 14.05 -2.79 6.61
C GLU A 51 14.60 -3.58 5.40
N LEU A 52 14.06 -4.77 5.12
CA LEU A 52 14.44 -5.57 3.95
C LEU A 52 13.93 -4.95 2.64
N ILE A 53 12.69 -4.45 2.61
CA ILE A 53 12.13 -3.70 1.49
C ILE A 53 12.89 -2.39 1.31
N LEU A 54 13.24 -1.69 2.40
CA LEU A 54 14.09 -0.51 2.33
C LEU A 54 15.44 -0.87 1.71
N ARG A 55 16.09 -1.96 2.11
CA ARG A 55 17.36 -2.43 1.53
C ARG A 55 17.24 -2.80 0.05
N TYR A 56 16.15 -3.47 -0.34
CA TYR A 56 15.92 -3.89 -1.72
C TYR A 56 15.59 -2.69 -2.63
N ARG A 57 14.73 -1.76 -2.16
CA ARG A 57 14.42 -0.51 -2.87
C ARG A 57 15.52 0.53 -2.81
N ALA A 58 16.37 0.55 -1.79
CA ALA A 58 17.54 1.45 -1.71
C ALA A 58 18.53 1.24 -2.86
N ARG A 59 18.42 0.12 -3.57
CA ARG A 59 19.18 -0.13 -4.80
C ARG A 59 18.58 0.58 -6.03
N MET A 60 17.31 0.96 -5.98
CA MET A 60 16.55 1.61 -7.06
C MET A 60 16.15 3.08 -6.74
N ALA A 61 16.05 3.46 -5.46
CA ALA A 61 15.70 4.80 -5.01
C ALA A 61 16.76 5.32 -4.02
N ASP A 62 16.99 6.63 -4.03
CA ASP A 62 18.07 7.31 -3.32
C ASP A 62 18.06 7.00 -1.81
N ARG A 63 19.04 6.21 -1.36
CA ARG A 63 19.05 5.53 -0.05
C ARG A 63 19.01 6.50 1.13
N ARG A 64 19.67 7.65 1.02
CA ARG A 64 19.80 8.63 2.11
C ARG A 64 18.49 9.34 2.41
N MET A 65 17.72 9.64 1.37
CA MET A 65 16.46 10.36 1.50
C MET A 65 15.35 9.51 2.08
N LEU A 66 15.26 8.25 1.65
CA LEU A 66 14.30 7.30 2.20
C LEU A 66 14.55 7.07 3.69
N GLU A 67 15.81 7.08 4.11
CA GLU A 67 16.20 6.89 5.51
C GLU A 67 15.85 8.09 6.39
N SER A 68 16.04 9.32 5.89
CA SER A 68 15.62 10.56 6.58
C SER A 68 14.10 10.64 6.75
N VAL A 69 13.34 10.31 5.69
CA VAL A 69 11.87 10.31 5.74
C VAL A 69 11.37 9.16 6.61
N SER A 70 11.92 7.95 6.47
CA SER A 70 11.50 6.77 7.24
C SER A 70 11.79 6.88 8.74
N LYS A 71 12.74 7.73 9.17
CA LYS A 71 12.98 8.01 10.59
C LYS A 71 11.94 8.95 11.21
N ARG A 72 11.30 9.79 10.39
CA ARG A 72 10.34 10.81 10.84
C ARG A 72 8.89 10.42 10.61
N VAL A 73 8.62 9.53 9.65
CA VAL A 73 7.30 9.04 9.27
C VAL A 73 6.82 7.88 10.16
N SER A 74 5.53 7.90 10.51
CA SER A 74 4.88 6.83 11.28
C SER A 74 4.76 5.53 10.45
N THR A 75 4.53 4.40 11.12
CA THR A 75 4.34 3.09 10.47
C THR A 75 3.21 3.11 9.43
N SER A 76 2.21 3.97 9.62
CA SER A 76 1.08 4.15 8.71
C SER A 76 1.46 4.90 7.44
N ASP A 77 2.18 6.03 7.53
CA ASP A 77 2.50 6.82 6.33
C ASP A 77 3.57 6.13 5.46
N TRP A 78 4.37 5.25 6.04
CA TRP A 78 5.27 4.38 5.26
C TRP A 78 4.50 3.49 4.27
N PHE A 79 3.35 2.96 4.66
CA PHE A 79 2.50 2.15 3.78
C PHE A 79 1.95 3.00 2.62
N VAL A 80 1.54 4.24 2.90
CA VAL A 80 1.07 5.18 1.88
C VAL A 80 2.18 5.53 0.90
N LEU A 81 3.39 5.84 1.39
CA LEU A 81 4.58 6.06 0.54
C LEU A 81 4.90 4.82 -0.31
N TYR A 82 4.78 3.63 0.28
CA TYR A 82 5.01 2.38 -0.41
C TYR A 82 4.02 2.19 -1.58
N MET A 83 2.73 2.46 -1.34
CA MET A 83 1.66 2.38 -2.33
C MET A 83 1.86 3.43 -3.43
N LEU A 84 2.23 4.66 -3.07
CA LEU A 84 2.49 5.74 -4.03
C LEU A 84 3.66 5.38 -4.96
N CYS A 85 4.76 4.86 -4.41
CA CYS A 85 5.91 4.41 -5.21
C CYS A 85 5.57 3.25 -6.16
N LYS A 86 4.62 2.37 -5.79
CA LYS A 86 4.22 1.25 -6.65
C LYS A 86 3.33 1.73 -7.81
N ASN A 87 2.59 2.81 -7.61
CA ASN A 87 1.69 3.39 -8.62
C ASN A 87 2.34 4.53 -9.43
N MET A 88 3.51 5.05 -9.02
CA MET A 88 4.17 6.19 -9.64
C MET A 88 5.51 5.80 -10.30
N ASN A 89 5.83 6.43 -11.44
CA ASN A 89 7.10 6.22 -12.14
C ASN A 89 8.29 6.59 -11.23
N PRO A 90 9.37 5.77 -11.18
CA PRO A 90 10.54 6.01 -10.34
C PRO A 90 11.13 7.43 -10.40
N VAL A 91 11.08 8.10 -11.56
CA VAL A 91 11.59 9.47 -11.70
C VAL A 91 10.75 10.46 -10.91
N HIS A 92 9.42 10.40 -11.03
CA HIS A 92 8.49 11.27 -10.31
C HIS A 92 8.48 10.97 -8.80
N TYR A 93 8.64 9.70 -8.43
CA TYR A 93 8.76 9.32 -7.02
C TYR A 93 9.99 9.96 -6.34
N ARG A 94 11.11 10.09 -7.05
CA ARG A 94 12.30 10.74 -6.51
C ARG A 94 12.07 12.24 -6.26
N THR A 95 11.42 12.95 -7.18
CA THR A 95 11.08 14.37 -6.99
C THR A 95 10.11 14.55 -5.84
N PHE A 96 9.06 13.73 -5.77
CA PHE A 96 8.09 13.76 -4.69
C PHE A 96 8.73 13.57 -3.30
N ILE A 97 9.64 12.60 -3.16
CA ILE A 97 10.33 12.37 -1.89
C ILE A 97 11.26 13.55 -1.52
N ASN A 98 11.81 14.27 -2.50
CA ASN A 98 12.60 15.48 -2.25
C ASN A 98 11.76 16.62 -1.72
N GLU A 99 10.62 16.88 -2.36
CA GLU A 99 9.70 17.91 -1.91
C GLU A 99 9.11 17.58 -0.53
N LEU A 100 8.77 16.31 -0.29
CA LEU A 100 8.28 15.84 1.00
C LEU A 100 9.33 16.01 2.10
N ALA A 101 10.59 15.66 1.85
CA ALA A 101 11.65 15.85 2.85
C ALA A 101 11.84 17.34 3.18
N LYS A 102 11.78 18.21 2.17
CA LYS A 102 11.90 19.66 2.35
C LYS A 102 10.73 20.25 3.13
N SER A 103 9.48 19.87 2.80
CA SER A 103 8.30 20.38 3.52
C SER A 103 8.32 19.95 5.00
N MET A 104 8.81 18.75 5.31
CA MET A 104 8.97 18.29 6.69
C MET A 104 9.99 19.10 7.49
N GLU A 105 11.04 19.63 6.85
CA GLU A 105 12.01 20.53 7.48
C GLU A 105 11.41 21.94 7.70
N ASP A 106 10.65 22.44 6.72
CA ASP A 106 9.97 23.75 6.79
C ASP A 106 8.89 23.77 7.90
N ASP A 107 8.11 22.69 8.05
CA ASP A 107 7.11 22.54 9.12
C ASP A 107 7.76 22.53 10.51
N GLU A 108 8.93 21.90 10.64
CA GLU A 108 9.70 21.88 11.89
C GLU A 108 10.21 23.29 12.23
N TYR A 109 10.67 24.05 11.24
CA TYR A 109 11.11 25.42 11.42
C TYR A 109 9.96 26.37 11.81
N GLY A 110 8.79 26.24 11.17
CA GLY A 110 7.59 27.00 11.51
C GLY A 110 7.12 26.74 12.94
N LYS A 111 7.14 25.48 13.40
CA LYS A 111 6.85 25.13 14.79
C LYS A 111 7.84 25.73 15.78
N ARG A 112 9.13 25.80 15.44
CA ARG A 112 10.16 26.40 16.30
C ARG A 112 9.97 27.91 16.44
N LEU A 113 9.66 28.61 15.34
CA LEU A 113 9.37 30.05 15.36
C LEU A 113 8.11 30.38 16.18
N LEU A 114 7.02 29.65 15.95
CA LEU A 114 5.77 29.86 16.70
C LEU A 114 5.91 29.49 18.19
N GLY A 115 6.76 28.51 18.51
CA GLY A 115 7.08 28.14 19.89
C GLY A 115 7.94 29.18 20.62
N SER A 116 8.81 29.93 19.92
CA SER A 116 9.61 31.01 20.51
C SER A 116 8.80 32.29 20.79
N ASP A 117 7.73 32.56 20.04
CA ASP A 117 6.89 33.74 20.30
C ASP A 117 6.00 33.55 21.55
N THR A 118 5.65 32.30 21.89
CA THR A 118 4.87 32.01 23.10
C THR A 118 5.68 32.16 24.39
N SER A 119 7.00 31.97 24.35
CA SER A 119 7.88 32.23 25.51
C SER A 119 8.08 33.73 25.80
N ASN A 120 7.98 34.59 24.78
CA ASN A 120 8.23 36.02 24.94
C ASN A 120 7.00 36.81 25.41
N THR A 121 5.80 36.22 25.34
CA THR A 121 4.54 36.89 25.73
C THR A 121 4.10 36.55 27.17
N SER A 122 4.86 35.71 27.89
CA SER A 122 4.60 35.38 29.30
C SER A 122 5.46 36.17 30.30
N THR A 123 6.23 37.16 29.82
CA THR A 123 7.05 38.05 30.66
C THR A 123 6.65 39.52 30.45
N VAL A 124 5.38 39.84 30.72
CA VAL A 124 4.93 41.19 31.08
C VAL A 124 4.01 41.09 32.27
#